data_AF-A0A402AVI7-F1
#
_entry.id   AF-A0A402AVI7-F1
#
_cell.length_a   1.000
_cell.length_b   1.000
_cell.length_c   1.000
_cell.angle_alpha   90.00
_cell.angle_beta   90.00
_cell.angle_gamma   90.00
#
_symmetry.space_group_name_H-M   'P 1'
#
loop_
_entity.id
_entity.type
_entity.pdbx_description
1 polymer ?
#
loop_
_entity_poly.entity_id
_entity_poly.type
_entity_poly.pdbx_seq_one_letter_code
_entity_poly.pdbx_strand_id
1 'polypeptide(L)'
;MTISSKSILKPSRGILAGSSLLPSSVPIHHTDILAQQLWAKQVLMNIWCQVLELPQVDAHANFFDLGGDALHAAQILSLARIQGLHFSLGQFVDHPTISEMAQNIIFQH
;
A
#
# COMPACT_ATOMS: atom_id res chain seq x y z
N MET A 1 -22.13 -58.06 12.35
CA MET A 1 -21.99 -56.81 13.13
C MET A 1 -23.33 -56.08 13.09
N THR A 2 -24.13 -56.31 14.14
CA THR A 2 -24.96 -55.33 14.88
C THR A 2 -25.78 -54.28 14.08
N ILE A 3 -27.06 -54.65 13.84
CA ILE A 3 -28.37 -53.94 14.02
C ILE A 3 -28.62 -52.45 13.63
N SER A 4 -29.78 -52.30 12.95
CA SER A 4 -30.86 -51.31 13.18
C SER A 4 -30.57 -49.82 12.86
N SER A 5 -31.48 -48.99 12.35
CA SER A 5 -32.94 -49.06 12.32
C SER A 5 -33.51 -47.96 11.41
N LYS A 6 -34.61 -48.29 10.71
CA LYS A 6 -35.88 -47.56 10.68
C LYS A 6 -35.91 -46.05 10.33
N SER A 7 -36.41 -45.78 9.12
CA SER A 7 -37.40 -44.75 8.74
C SER A 7 -37.84 -43.73 9.81
N ILE A 8 -37.70 -42.43 9.51
CA ILE A 8 -38.65 -41.39 9.93
C ILE A 8 -38.58 -40.16 8.98
N LEU A 9 -39.60 -40.04 8.12
CA LEU A 9 -40.37 -38.83 7.77
C LEU A 9 -39.65 -37.48 7.51
N LYS A 10 -39.68 -37.01 6.24
CA LYS A 10 -39.93 -35.60 5.85
C LYS A 10 -41.43 -35.29 6.09
N PRO A 11 -41.94 -34.03 6.25
CA PRO A 11 -41.62 -32.91 5.35
C PRO A 11 -41.86 -31.44 5.84
N SER A 12 -41.55 -30.49 4.94
CA SER A 12 -42.30 -29.24 4.64
C SER A 12 -42.18 -27.95 5.48
N ARG A 13 -41.61 -26.93 4.79
CA ARG A 13 -41.96 -25.49 4.64
C ARG A 13 -40.69 -24.66 4.86
N GLY A 14 -40.10 -23.97 3.90
CA GLY A 14 -40.59 -23.36 2.68
C GLY A 14 -39.99 -21.94 2.67
N ILE A 15 -39.02 -21.67 1.80
CA ILE A 15 -38.78 -20.39 1.10
C ILE A 15 -37.87 -20.72 -0.08
N LEU A 16 -38.30 -20.25 -1.25
CA LEU A 16 -37.66 -20.42 -2.54
C LEU A 16 -36.32 -19.66 -2.54
N ALA A 17 -35.23 -20.41 -2.72
CA ALA A 17 -33.96 -19.89 -3.15
C ALA A 17 -34.11 -19.33 -4.57
N GLY A 18 -34.37 -18.02 -4.67
CA GLY A 18 -34.20 -17.23 -5.86
C GLY A 18 -32.82 -16.60 -5.83
N SER A 19 -31.84 -17.33 -6.35
CA SER A 19 -30.46 -16.92 -6.57
C SER A 19 -30.35 -15.56 -7.25
N SER A 20 -29.65 -14.61 -6.64
CA SER A 20 -28.73 -13.76 -7.39
C SER A 20 -27.75 -13.07 -6.44
N LEU A 21 -26.65 -13.77 -6.21
CA LEU A 21 -25.31 -13.18 -6.20
C LEU A 21 -25.19 -11.88 -5.38
N LEU A 22 -25.09 -12.00 -4.07
CA LEU A 22 -24.08 -11.19 -3.40
C LEU A 22 -22.74 -11.74 -3.92
N PRO A 23 -21.93 -11.01 -4.71
CA PRO A 23 -20.55 -11.42 -4.86
C PRO A 23 -19.93 -11.37 -3.46
N SER A 24 -19.72 -12.55 -2.92
CA SER A 24 -18.81 -12.84 -1.82
C SER A 24 -17.40 -12.41 -2.24
N SER A 25 -17.15 -11.11 -2.21
CA SER A 25 -15.83 -10.50 -2.22
C SER A 25 -15.97 -9.13 -1.59
N VAL A 26 -15.98 -9.12 -0.25
CA VAL A 26 -15.32 -8.01 0.44
C VAL A 26 -13.88 -8.00 -0.12
N PRO A 27 -13.40 -6.92 -0.73
CA PRO A 27 -12.03 -6.86 -1.22
C PRO A 27 -11.08 -7.00 -0.03
N ILE A 28 -10.55 -8.19 0.18
CA ILE A 28 -9.56 -8.46 1.22
C ILE A 28 -8.23 -7.89 0.67
N HIS A 29 -7.72 -6.81 1.29
CA HIS A 29 -6.37 -6.20 1.17
C HIS A 29 -6.05 -5.16 0.07
N HIS A 30 -6.96 -4.76 -0.84
CA HIS A 30 -6.57 -3.78 -1.88
C HIS A 30 -6.61 -2.31 -1.42
N THR A 31 -7.37 -1.99 -0.37
CA THR A 31 -7.45 -0.64 0.22
C THR A 31 -6.24 -0.33 1.08
N ASP A 32 -5.61 -1.36 1.68
CA ASP A 32 -4.47 -1.18 2.56
C ASP A 32 -3.25 -0.75 1.75
N ILE A 33 -2.93 -1.43 0.65
CA ILE A 33 -1.75 -1.10 -0.18
C ILE A 33 -1.83 0.33 -0.74
N LEU A 34 -3.01 0.76 -1.19
CA LEU A 34 -3.19 2.13 -1.71
C LEU A 34 -3.09 3.18 -0.61
N ALA A 35 -3.63 2.90 0.58
CA ALA A 35 -3.42 3.75 1.75
C ALA A 35 -1.93 3.76 2.15
N GLN A 36 -1.25 2.62 2.04
CA GLN A 36 0.17 2.48 2.35
C GLN A 36 1.04 3.35 1.41
N GLN A 37 0.77 3.28 0.12
CA GLN A 37 1.46 4.09 -0.88
C GLN A 37 1.15 5.58 -0.74
N LEU A 38 -0.09 5.93 -0.37
CA LEU A 38 -0.48 7.33 -0.18
C LEU A 38 0.24 7.96 1.01
N TRP A 39 0.37 7.25 2.15
CA TRP A 39 1.14 7.80 3.28
C TRP A 39 2.63 7.90 2.94
N ALA A 40 3.22 6.88 2.29
CA ALA A 40 4.62 6.92 1.92
C ALA A 40 4.92 8.11 0.99
N LYS A 41 4.03 8.35 0.02
CA LYS A 41 4.08 9.51 -0.88
C LYS A 41 3.99 10.83 -0.10
N GLN A 42 3.04 10.97 0.82
CA GLN A 42 2.90 12.19 1.63
C GLN A 42 4.13 12.45 2.52
N VAL A 43 4.65 11.40 3.15
CA VAL A 43 5.86 11.50 3.99
C VAL A 43 7.05 11.91 3.13
N LEU A 44 7.27 11.27 1.99
CA LEU A 44 8.34 11.65 1.06
C LEU A 44 8.20 13.09 0.57
N MET A 45 6.99 13.51 0.16
CA MET A 45 6.73 14.90 -0.25
C MET A 45 7.09 15.89 0.86
N ASN A 46 6.70 15.61 2.10
CA ASN A 46 7.03 16.47 3.23
C ASN A 46 8.55 16.53 3.49
N ILE A 47 9.23 15.38 3.48
CA ILE A 47 10.68 15.30 3.67
C ILE A 47 11.40 16.08 2.57
N TRP A 48 10.95 15.96 1.31
CA TRP A 48 11.54 16.67 0.17
C TRP A 48 11.33 18.18 0.27
N CYS A 49 10.13 18.63 0.63
CA CYS A 49 9.88 20.06 0.90
C CYS A 49 10.81 20.60 1.99
N GLN A 50 11.03 19.83 3.07
CA GLN A 50 11.91 20.24 4.16
C GLN A 50 13.39 20.28 3.76
N VAL A 51 13.85 19.31 2.96
CA VAL A 51 15.26 19.19 2.57
C VAL A 51 15.61 20.15 1.43
N LEU A 52 14.73 20.33 0.44
CA LEU A 52 14.95 21.20 -0.71
C LEU A 52 14.48 22.65 -0.45
N GLU A 53 13.95 22.94 0.74
CA GLU A 53 13.37 24.23 1.12
C GLU A 53 12.28 24.72 0.14
N LEU A 54 11.51 23.77 -0.41
CA LEU A 54 10.45 24.04 -1.37
C LEU A 54 9.08 24.10 -0.68
N PRO A 55 8.18 25.01 -1.11
CA PRO A 55 6.83 25.10 -0.56
C PRO A 55 5.97 23.88 -0.92
N GLN A 56 6.18 23.33 -2.12
CA GLN A 56 5.50 22.15 -2.61
C GLN A 56 6.39 21.42 -3.62
N VAL A 57 6.34 20.09 -3.59
CA VAL A 57 7.02 19.21 -4.55
C VAL A 57 5.97 18.39 -5.30
N ASP A 58 6.11 18.27 -6.61
CA ASP A 58 5.29 17.35 -7.42
C ASP A 58 5.81 15.92 -7.24
N ALA A 59 4.91 14.97 -7.08
CA ALA A 59 5.27 13.57 -6.93
C ALA A 59 5.80 12.92 -8.21
N HIS A 60 5.67 13.60 -9.35
CA HIS A 60 6.27 13.22 -10.63
C HIS A 60 7.50 14.07 -10.99
N ALA A 61 7.86 15.07 -10.17
CA ALA A 61 9.07 15.84 -10.40
C ALA A 61 10.30 14.98 -10.09
N ASN A 62 11.31 15.13 -10.95
CA ASN A 62 12.59 14.51 -10.73
C ASN A 62 13.36 15.29 -9.66
N PHE A 63 13.91 14.57 -8.69
CA PHE A 63 14.72 15.14 -7.61
C PHE A 63 15.84 16.07 -8.10
N PHE A 64 16.54 15.68 -9.15
CA PHE A 64 17.68 16.42 -9.67
C PHE A 64 17.25 17.70 -10.38
N ASP A 65 16.06 17.71 -10.99
CA ASP A 65 15.48 18.90 -11.65
C ASP A 65 15.04 19.95 -10.61
N LEU A 66 14.74 19.52 -9.38
CA LEU A 66 14.41 20.39 -8.25
C LEU A 66 15.65 21.00 -7.57
N GLY A 67 16.86 20.67 -8.05
CA GLY A 67 18.12 21.12 -7.45
C GLY A 67 18.66 20.19 -6.36
N GLY A 68 18.13 18.97 -6.25
CA GLY A 68 18.63 17.97 -5.32
C GLY A 68 20.03 17.45 -5.70
N ASP A 69 20.86 17.19 -4.70
CA ASP A 69 22.19 16.61 -4.84
C ASP A 69 22.37 15.36 -3.94
N ALA A 70 23.58 14.81 -3.92
CA ALA A 70 23.89 13.64 -3.09
C ALA A 70 23.74 13.89 -1.58
N LEU A 71 23.95 15.12 -1.11
CA LEU A 71 23.80 15.48 0.30
C LEU A 71 22.31 15.51 0.67
N HIS A 72 21.49 16.16 -0.13
CA HIS A 72 20.04 16.19 0.04
C HIS A 72 19.46 14.77 -0.02
N ALA A 73 19.93 13.92 -0.95
CA ALA A 73 19.52 12.52 -1.03
C ALA A 73 19.86 11.74 0.24
N ALA A 74 21.07 11.90 0.79
CA ALA A 74 21.48 11.27 2.05
C ALA A 74 20.64 11.75 3.25
N GLN A 75 20.28 13.03 3.30
CA GLN A 75 19.39 13.59 4.32
C GLN A 75 17.98 12.99 4.22
N ILE A 76 17.43 12.91 3.01
CA ILE A 76 16.12 12.31 2.75
C ILE A 76 16.10 10.85 3.20
N LEU A 77 17.12 10.07 2.82
CA LEU A 77 17.28 8.67 3.24
C LEU A 77 17.28 8.53 4.76
N SER A 78 17.97 9.42 5.47
CA SER A 78 18.02 9.42 6.94
C SER A 78 16.65 9.72 7.56
N LEU A 79 15.98 10.78 7.07
CA LEU A 79 14.66 11.19 7.57
C LEU A 79 13.57 10.15 7.26
N ALA A 80 13.63 9.54 6.08
CA ALA A 80 12.69 8.52 5.66
C ALA A 80 12.82 7.25 6.53
N ARG A 81 14.05 6.85 6.88
CA ARG A 81 14.29 5.73 7.79
C ARG A 81 13.68 5.95 9.17
N ILE A 82 13.69 7.17 9.69
CA ILE A 82 13.03 7.50 10.97
C ILE A 82 11.51 7.30 10.88
N GLN A 83 10.93 7.46 9.70
CA GLN A 83 9.50 7.24 9.43
C GLN A 83 9.17 5.78 9.04
N GLY A 84 10.12 4.85 9.16
CA GLY A 84 9.94 3.45 8.78
C GLY A 84 9.97 3.20 7.26
N LEU A 85 10.35 4.20 6.46
CA LEU A 85 10.55 4.05 5.01
C LEU A 85 12.01 3.70 4.74
N HIS A 86 12.25 2.46 4.32
CA HIS A 86 13.59 1.96 4.05
C HIS A 86 13.82 1.83 2.55
N PHE A 87 14.76 2.62 2.04
CA PHE A 87 15.25 2.52 0.66
C PHE A 87 16.75 2.83 0.61
N SER A 88 17.40 2.41 -0.47
CA SER A 88 18.83 2.65 -0.71
C SER A 88 19.06 3.86 -1.62
N LEU A 89 20.27 4.42 -1.59
CA LEU A 89 20.66 5.48 -2.52
C LEU A 89 20.58 5.01 -3.98
N GLY A 90 20.85 3.73 -4.26
CA GLY A 90 20.67 3.15 -5.59
C GLY A 90 19.20 3.25 -6.04
N GLN A 91 18.26 2.81 -5.19
CA GLN A 91 16.82 2.93 -5.48
C GLN A 91 16.36 4.38 -5.64
N PHE A 92 16.93 5.30 -4.87
CA PHE A 92 16.64 6.73 -4.99
C PHE A 92 17.09 7.31 -6.34
N VAL A 93 18.27 6.89 -6.84
CA VAL A 93 18.80 7.33 -8.13
C VAL A 93 18.10 6.65 -9.30
N ASP A 94 17.77 5.37 -9.17
CA ASP A 94 17.04 4.59 -10.18
C ASP A 94 15.59 5.05 -10.34
N HIS A 95 15.00 5.57 -9.25
CA HIS A 95 13.63 6.06 -9.18
C HIS A 95 13.60 7.47 -8.58
N PRO A 96 14.04 8.50 -9.32
CA PRO A 96 14.21 9.85 -8.80
C PRO A 96 12.88 10.61 -8.65
N THR A 97 11.74 9.92 -8.69
CA THR A 97 10.41 10.49 -8.49
C THR A 97 9.72 9.87 -7.28
N ILE A 98 8.98 10.68 -6.53
CA ILE A 98 8.26 10.25 -5.32
C ILE A 98 7.27 9.13 -5.62
N SER A 99 6.60 9.19 -6.78
CA SER A 99 5.62 8.19 -7.18
C SER A 99 6.25 6.80 -7.40
N GLU A 100 7.43 6.74 -8.01
CA GLU A 100 8.15 5.48 -8.20
C GLU A 100 8.74 4.95 -6.89
N MET A 101 9.29 5.83 -6.04
CA MET A 101 9.74 5.42 -4.71
C MET A 101 8.60 4.85 -3.88
N ALA A 102 7.44 5.51 -3.83
CA ALA A 102 6.28 5.02 -3.09
C ALA A 102 5.79 3.64 -3.57
N GLN A 103 6.03 3.29 -4.84
CA GLN A 103 5.70 1.96 -5.38
C GLN A 103 6.71 0.88 -4.98
N ASN A 104 7.99 1.25 -4.83
CA ASN A 104 9.09 0.31 -4.63
C ASN A 104 9.61 0.25 -3.18
N ILE A 105 9.03 1.01 -2.24
CA ILE A 105 9.41 0.95 -0.83
C ILE A 105 8.88 -0.35 -0.20
N ILE A 106 9.80 -1.06 0.45
CA ILE A 106 9.48 -2.23 1.26
C ILE A 106 9.19 -1.72 2.67
N PHE A 107 7.95 -1.91 3.14
CA PHE A 107 7.59 -1.65 4.53
C PHE A 107 8.14 -2.78 5.40
N GLN A 108 9.12 -2.49 6.27
CA GLN A 108 9.60 -3.45 7.26
C GLN A 108 8.93 -3.17 8.61
N HIS A 109 8.47 -4.26 9.24
CA HIS A 109 7.69 -4.30 10.48
C HIS A 109 8.59 -4.47 11.71
#